data_AF-A0A137Q629-F1
#
_entry.id   AF-A0A137Q629-F1
#
_cell.length_a   1.000
_cell.length_b   1.000
_cell.length_c   1.000
_cell.angle_alpha   90.00
_cell.angle_beta   90.00
_cell.angle_gamma   90.00
#
_symmetry.space_group_name_H-M   'P 1'
#
loop_
_entity.id
_entity.type
_entity.pdbx_description
1 polymer ?
#
loop_
_entity_poly.entity_id
_entity_poly.type
_entity_poly.pdbx_seq_one_letter_code
_entity_poly.pdbx_strand_id
1 'polypeptide(L)'
;MQQSVYEKNPPAGCAWVHDGDIWYSPNSVWFTPPPPHDNKLDIITPGESTAAEFQEPHWWNPVTEWMGFVPKQPVPYTGAWFQPLHNLPGNINPLSSGGYQLSETRIAAWNHIEEQLVLVVRALCHKNKFACSYPFAPQDWNYDAVHHSEEKAMEQIKNGRDWFAMWISLVYWMTRKTPQAASFVEGLTPPTWFIQLVLELPTQQATWDLVCTAPLLQRTWKWNRVGVWLHHPADVDDQPPARWFVEQGVPV
;
A
#
# COMPACT_ATOMS: atom_id res chain seq x y z
N MET A 1 13.63 -31.30 -11.45
CA MET A 1 12.49 -31.72 -10.58
C MET A 1 11.46 -30.61 -10.64
N GLN A 2 10.29 -30.91 -11.19
CA GLN A 2 9.19 -29.98 -11.43
C GLN A 2 8.65 -29.41 -10.11
N GLN A 3 8.63 -28.09 -9.97
CA GLN A 3 7.69 -27.44 -9.05
C GLN A 3 6.46 -27.05 -9.86
N SER A 4 5.35 -27.72 -9.56
CA SER A 4 4.03 -27.40 -10.09
C SER A 4 3.68 -25.96 -9.75
N VAL A 5 3.51 -25.13 -10.78
CA VAL A 5 2.79 -23.86 -10.66
C VAL A 5 1.36 -24.25 -10.26
N TYR A 6 1.02 -24.08 -8.98
CA TYR A 6 -0.37 -24.04 -8.57
C TYR A 6 -0.97 -22.78 -9.20
N GLU A 7 -1.48 -22.91 -10.43
CA GLU A 7 -2.52 -22.03 -10.94
C GLU A 7 -3.74 -22.24 -10.04
N LYS A 8 -3.78 -21.51 -8.92
CA LYS A 8 -5.07 -21.18 -8.32
C LYS A 8 -5.82 -20.42 -9.41
N ASN A 9 -6.80 -21.09 -10.01
CA ASN A 9 -7.84 -20.44 -10.80
C ASN A 9 -8.21 -19.13 -10.09
N PRO A 10 -8.20 -17.98 -10.78
CA PRO A 10 -8.64 -16.74 -10.16
C PRO A 10 -10.03 -16.99 -9.55
N PRO A 11 -10.32 -16.40 -8.38
CA PRO A 11 -11.64 -16.52 -7.76
C PRO A 11 -12.72 -16.25 -8.81
N ALA A 12 -13.62 -17.22 -9.00
CA ALA A 12 -14.77 -17.06 -9.85
C ALA A 12 -15.59 -15.90 -9.28
N GLY A 13 -15.75 -14.83 -10.07
CA GLY A 13 -16.55 -13.69 -9.66
C GLY A 13 -17.94 -14.10 -9.17
N CYS A 14 -18.53 -13.31 -8.28
CA CYS A 14 -19.80 -13.60 -7.64
C CYS A 14 -20.73 -12.39 -7.74
N ALA A 15 -22.03 -12.67 -7.72
CA ALA A 15 -23.07 -11.66 -7.69
C ALA A 15 -23.90 -11.81 -6.41
N TRP A 16 -24.27 -10.69 -5.81
CA TRP A 16 -25.03 -10.63 -4.57
C TRP A 16 -26.22 -9.69 -4.73
N VAL A 17 -27.31 -9.99 -4.01
CA VAL A 17 -28.44 -9.07 -3.88
C VAL A 17 -28.33 -8.37 -2.53
N HIS A 18 -28.31 -7.05 -2.53
CA HIS A 18 -28.23 -6.22 -1.33
C HIS A 18 -29.14 -5.01 -1.48
N ASP A 19 -30.05 -4.81 -0.53
CA ASP A 19 -31.08 -3.75 -0.55
C ASP A 19 -31.93 -3.69 -1.83
N GLY A 20 -32.09 -4.83 -2.50
CA GLY A 20 -32.87 -4.96 -3.74
C GLY A 20 -32.05 -4.79 -5.03
N ASP A 21 -30.80 -4.34 -4.91
CA ASP A 21 -29.88 -4.15 -6.03
C ASP A 21 -28.93 -5.35 -6.20
N ILE A 22 -28.51 -5.58 -7.45
CA ILE A 22 -27.56 -6.64 -7.81
C ILE A 22 -26.17 -6.03 -7.91
N TRP A 23 -25.26 -6.52 -7.08
CA TRP A 23 -23.85 -6.17 -7.07
C TRP A 23 -23.03 -7.33 -7.62
N TYR A 24 -21.98 -7.03 -8.39
CA TYR A 24 -21.14 -8.04 -9.01
C TYR A 24 -19.66 -7.74 -8.82
N SER A 25 -18.92 -8.74 -8.36
CA SER A 25 -17.47 -8.72 -8.33
C SER A 25 -16.90 -9.70 -9.36
N PRO A 26 -15.98 -9.28 -10.23
CA PRO A 26 -15.30 -10.19 -11.16
C PRO A 26 -14.22 -11.06 -10.51
N ASN A 27 -13.72 -10.71 -9.32
CA ASN A 27 -12.56 -11.35 -8.71
C ASN A 27 -12.61 -11.44 -7.16
N SER A 28 -13.79 -11.24 -6.57
CA SER A 28 -14.06 -11.51 -5.16
C SER A 28 -15.15 -12.57 -5.02
N VAL A 29 -14.95 -13.46 -4.05
CA VAL A 29 -15.97 -14.41 -3.57
C VAL A 29 -16.59 -13.97 -2.25
N TRP A 30 -16.11 -12.86 -1.69
CA TRP A 30 -16.59 -12.28 -0.44
C TRP A 30 -17.42 -11.05 -0.77
N PHE A 31 -18.63 -11.01 -0.22
CA PHE A 31 -19.44 -9.82 -0.23
C PHE A 31 -19.02 -8.92 0.93
N THR A 32 -18.63 -7.69 0.58
CA THR A 32 -18.66 -6.57 1.52
C THR A 32 -19.89 -5.74 1.14
N PRO A 33 -20.65 -5.19 2.09
CA PRO A 33 -21.68 -4.21 1.74
C PRO A 33 -21.05 -2.96 1.08
N PRO A 34 -21.74 -2.29 0.15
CA PRO A 34 -21.26 -1.01 -0.38
C PRO A 34 -21.10 -0.01 0.78
N PRO A 35 -20.01 0.77 0.81
CA PRO A 35 -19.82 1.82 1.79
C PRO A 35 -20.95 2.85 1.67
N PRO A 36 -21.27 3.59 2.75
CA PRO A 36 -22.17 4.73 2.65
C PRO A 36 -21.70 5.68 1.54
N HIS A 37 -22.62 6.21 0.73
CA HIS A 37 -22.33 7.23 -0.30
C HIS A 37 -21.99 8.61 0.31
N ASP A 38 -21.41 8.65 1.51
CA ASP A 38 -21.07 9.91 2.14
C ASP A 38 -19.94 10.55 1.33
N ASN A 39 -20.21 11.70 0.70
CA ASN A 39 -19.29 12.40 -0.20
C ASN A 39 -18.05 12.98 0.51
N LYS A 40 -17.78 12.57 1.75
CA LYS A 40 -16.60 12.98 2.48
C LYS A 40 -15.43 12.18 1.97
N LEU A 41 -14.49 12.86 1.34
CA LEU A 41 -13.15 12.32 1.13
C LEU A 41 -12.64 11.77 2.45
N ASP A 42 -11.99 10.61 2.38
CA ASP A 42 -11.29 10.04 3.52
C ASP A 42 -10.24 11.04 4.01
N ILE A 43 -10.56 11.75 5.10
CA ILE A 43 -9.66 12.74 5.69
C ILE A 43 -8.61 11.95 6.47
N ILE A 44 -7.39 11.98 5.95
CA ILE A 44 -6.23 11.40 6.62
C ILE A 44 -5.68 12.45 7.59
N THR A 45 -5.81 12.21 8.89
CA THR A 45 -5.34 13.10 9.94
C THR A 45 -4.08 12.52 10.62
N PRO A 46 -2.94 13.23 10.60
CA PRO A 46 -1.71 12.79 11.28
C PRO A 46 -1.92 12.51 12.76
N GLY A 47 -1.42 11.36 13.22
CA GLY A 47 -1.50 10.93 14.61
C GLY A 47 -2.89 10.49 15.10
N GLU A 48 -3.92 10.58 14.25
CA GLU A 48 -5.27 10.13 14.56
C GLU A 48 -5.69 8.94 13.67
N SER A 49 -5.51 9.06 12.35
CA SER A 49 -5.98 8.05 11.41
C SER A 49 -5.11 6.79 11.41
N THR A 50 -5.71 5.64 11.71
CA THR A 50 -5.01 4.35 11.80
C THR A 50 -5.05 3.58 10.48
N ALA A 51 -4.06 2.72 10.23
CA ALA A 51 -4.04 1.91 9.00
C ALA A 51 -5.28 0.98 8.90
N ALA A 52 -5.83 0.57 10.04
CA ALA A 52 -7.02 -0.27 10.11
C ALA A 52 -8.27 0.40 9.54
N GLU A 53 -8.40 1.73 9.66
CA GLU A 53 -9.52 2.50 9.09
C GLU A 53 -9.57 2.40 7.56
N PHE A 54 -8.41 2.22 6.91
CA PHE A 54 -8.29 2.14 5.46
C PHE A 54 -8.11 0.70 4.96
N GLN A 55 -8.51 -0.28 5.77
CA GLN A 55 -8.47 -1.70 5.39
C GLN A 55 -9.81 -2.31 4.98
N GLU A 56 -10.85 -1.48 4.90
CA GLU A 56 -12.12 -1.82 4.30
C GLU A 56 -12.26 -1.21 2.90
N PRO A 57 -12.92 -1.90 1.95
CA PRO A 57 -13.18 -1.36 0.63
C PRO A 57 -13.91 -0.01 0.71
N HIS A 58 -13.49 0.94 -0.11
CA HIS A 58 -14.10 2.27 -0.24
C HIS A 58 -14.56 2.51 -1.68
N TRP A 59 -15.39 3.53 -1.87
CA TRP A 59 -15.77 4.00 -3.20
C TRP A 59 -14.55 4.54 -3.95
N TRP A 60 -14.46 4.20 -5.24
CA TRP A 60 -13.42 4.73 -6.10
C TRP A 60 -13.48 6.25 -6.12
N ASN A 61 -12.30 6.84 -6.04
CA ASN A 61 -12.08 8.26 -6.14
C ASN A 61 -10.72 8.49 -6.80
N PRO A 62 -10.60 9.45 -7.74
CA PRO A 62 -9.37 9.64 -8.48
C PRO A 62 -8.17 10.01 -7.60
N VAL A 63 -8.40 10.69 -6.46
CA VAL A 63 -7.30 11.13 -5.57
C VAL A 63 -6.89 10.07 -4.54
N THR A 64 -7.80 9.17 -4.15
CA THR A 64 -7.54 8.10 -3.17
C THR A 64 -7.60 6.69 -3.78
N GLU A 65 -7.57 6.57 -5.11
CA GLU A 65 -7.60 5.29 -5.83
C GLU A 65 -6.57 4.27 -5.30
N TRP A 66 -5.39 4.76 -4.91
CA TRP A 66 -4.31 3.94 -4.37
C TRP A 66 -4.68 3.21 -3.08
N MET A 67 -5.68 3.67 -2.32
CA MET A 67 -6.13 3.00 -1.10
C MET A 67 -6.68 1.60 -1.41
N GLY A 68 -7.19 1.35 -2.62
CA GLY A 68 -7.72 0.02 -2.97
C GLY A 68 -6.61 -1.03 -3.07
N PHE A 69 -5.36 -0.56 -3.16
CA PHE A 69 -4.17 -1.37 -3.23
C PHE A 69 -3.60 -1.69 -1.85
N VAL A 70 -4.16 -1.14 -0.77
CA VAL A 70 -3.72 -1.39 0.61
C VAL A 70 -3.75 -2.89 0.92
N PRO A 71 -2.68 -3.49 1.46
CA PRO A 71 -2.72 -4.87 1.91
C PRO A 71 -3.57 -4.96 3.18
N LYS A 72 -4.45 -5.96 3.27
CA LYS A 72 -5.21 -6.26 4.49
C LYS A 72 -4.27 -6.77 5.58
N GLN A 73 -4.57 -6.48 6.85
CA GLN A 73 -3.83 -7.06 7.98
C GLN A 73 -4.03 -8.59 8.05
N PRO A 74 -3.02 -9.35 8.52
CA PRO A 74 -1.67 -8.89 8.83
C PRO A 74 -0.86 -8.58 7.56
N VAL A 75 -0.17 -7.43 7.52
CA VAL A 75 0.67 -7.06 6.38
C VAL A 75 1.94 -7.91 6.39
N PRO A 76 2.23 -8.67 5.31
CA PRO A 76 3.39 -9.55 5.25
C PRO A 76 4.62 -8.75 4.84
N TYR A 77 5.14 -7.94 5.78
CA TYR A 77 6.41 -7.24 5.64
C TYR A 77 7.53 -8.27 5.41
N THR A 78 7.90 -8.45 4.15
CA THR A 78 8.80 -9.51 3.68
C THR A 78 9.79 -8.94 2.67
N GLY A 79 10.89 -9.65 2.47
CA GLY A 79 12.01 -9.21 1.64
C GLY A 79 12.94 -8.26 2.39
N ALA A 80 14.14 -8.05 1.83
CA ALA A 80 15.22 -7.32 2.51
C ALA A 80 14.82 -5.89 2.89
N TRP A 81 14.03 -5.22 2.05
CA TRP A 81 13.61 -3.84 2.29
C TRP A 81 12.71 -3.69 3.52
N PHE A 82 11.67 -4.51 3.64
CA PHE A 82 10.65 -4.38 4.68
C PHE A 82 10.87 -5.31 5.87
N GLN A 83 11.91 -6.14 5.87
CA GLN A 83 12.23 -7.03 6.99
C GLN A 83 12.31 -6.33 8.36
N PRO A 84 12.83 -5.09 8.49
CA PRO A 84 12.83 -4.38 9.77
C PRO A 84 11.43 -4.10 10.35
N LEU A 85 10.39 -4.14 9.52
CA LEU A 85 8.99 -3.95 9.91
C LEU A 85 8.29 -5.27 10.30
N HIS A 86 8.90 -6.43 10.02
CA HIS A 86 8.24 -7.74 10.14
C HIS A 86 7.68 -8.02 11.54
N ASN A 87 8.47 -7.73 12.57
CA ASN A 87 8.11 -8.04 13.95
C ASN A 87 8.03 -6.76 14.78
N LEU A 88 6.94 -6.62 15.55
CA LEU A 88 6.93 -5.70 16.68
C LEU A 88 7.90 -6.20 17.77
N PRO A 89 8.51 -5.29 18.55
CA PRO A 89 9.21 -5.71 19.75
C PRO A 89 8.21 -6.37 20.72
N GLY A 90 8.62 -7.45 21.39
CA GLY A 90 7.76 -8.12 22.38
C GLY A 90 7.49 -7.25 23.61
N ASN A 91 8.52 -6.52 24.07
CA ASN A 91 8.48 -5.53 25.13
C ASN A 91 9.37 -4.33 24.74
N ILE A 92 9.14 -3.17 25.36
CA ILE A 92 9.99 -1.99 25.18
C ILE A 92 10.78 -1.77 26.46
N ASN A 93 12.12 -1.80 26.35
CA ASN A 93 12.95 -1.61 27.52
C ASN A 93 12.87 -0.15 28.00
N PRO A 94 12.79 0.09 29.32
CA PRO A 94 12.82 1.44 29.86
C PRO A 94 14.19 2.07 29.62
N LEU A 95 14.19 3.36 29.30
CA LEU A 95 15.41 4.14 29.15
C LEU A 95 16.01 4.49 30.52
N SER A 96 17.33 4.63 30.60
CA SER A 96 18.01 5.06 31.83
C SER A 96 17.59 6.47 32.29
N SER A 97 17.16 7.32 31.35
CA SER A 97 16.60 8.66 31.59
C SER A 97 15.13 8.64 32.03
N GLY A 98 14.50 7.46 32.10
CA GLY A 98 13.07 7.29 32.25
C GLY A 98 12.32 7.27 30.91
N GLY A 99 11.13 6.66 30.92
CA GLY A 99 10.29 6.48 29.74
C GLY A 99 10.62 5.24 28.91
N TYR A 100 9.90 5.09 27.80
CA TYR A 100 9.89 3.94 26.91
C TYR A 100 10.00 4.41 25.46
N GLN A 101 10.84 3.75 24.66
CA GLN A 101 11.09 4.13 23.27
C GLN A 101 11.51 2.90 22.46
N LEU A 102 11.19 2.88 21.17
CA LEU A 102 11.74 1.91 20.23
C LEU A 102 13.28 1.94 20.25
N SER A 103 13.95 0.82 20.05
CA SER A 103 15.43 0.82 20.03
C SER A 103 15.97 1.71 18.91
N GLU A 104 17.06 2.42 19.18
CA GLU A 104 17.69 3.34 18.19
C GLU A 104 17.98 2.65 16.86
N THR A 105 18.44 1.39 16.88
CA THR A 105 18.68 0.60 15.66
C THR A 105 17.40 0.39 14.84
N ARG A 106 16.26 0.16 15.48
CA ARG A 106 14.97 -0.01 14.80
C ARG A 106 14.43 1.33 14.30
N ILE A 107 14.55 2.39 15.10
CA ILE A 107 14.20 3.76 14.68
C ILE A 107 14.97 4.12 13.41
N ALA A 108 16.30 3.96 13.41
CA ALA A 108 17.13 4.25 12.25
C ALA A 108 16.72 3.43 11.01
N ALA A 109 16.40 2.14 11.20
CA ALA A 109 15.94 1.28 10.11
C ALA A 109 14.57 1.70 9.55
N TRP A 110 13.61 2.08 10.41
CA TRP A 110 12.28 2.51 9.98
C TRP A 110 12.33 3.87 9.29
N ASN A 111 13.10 4.82 9.84
CA ASN A 111 13.32 6.12 9.21
C ASN A 111 13.96 5.96 7.83
N HIS A 112 14.92 5.05 7.68
CA HIS A 112 15.52 4.78 6.36
C HIS A 112 14.51 4.23 5.35
N ILE A 113 13.62 3.32 5.77
CA ILE A 113 12.55 2.80 4.89
C ILE A 113 11.59 3.93 4.50
N GLU A 114 11.18 4.77 5.45
CA GLU A 114 10.30 5.91 5.22
C GLU A 114 10.93 6.88 4.20
N GLU A 115 12.17 7.30 4.43
CA GLU A 115 12.93 8.17 3.52
C GLU A 115 12.95 7.62 2.09
N GLN A 116 13.22 6.31 1.94
CA GLN A 116 13.25 5.66 0.63
C GLN A 116 11.87 5.60 -0.03
N LEU A 117 10.80 5.28 0.72
CA LEU A 117 9.43 5.30 0.19
C LEU A 117 9.04 6.70 -0.28
N VAL A 118 9.30 7.73 0.54
CA VAL A 118 9.03 9.14 0.23
C VAL A 118 9.80 9.57 -1.01
N LEU A 119 11.08 9.20 -1.12
CA LEU A 119 11.93 9.51 -2.27
C LEU A 119 11.38 8.88 -3.57
N VAL A 120 10.99 7.60 -3.53
CA VAL A 120 10.38 6.89 -4.67
C VAL A 120 9.06 7.53 -5.10
N VAL A 121 8.18 7.84 -4.13
CA VAL A 121 6.90 8.50 -4.39
C VAL A 121 7.11 9.86 -5.05
N ARG A 122 8.03 10.69 -4.52
CA ARG A 122 8.35 12.00 -5.10
C ARG A 122 8.84 11.88 -6.54
N ALA A 123 9.76 10.95 -6.82
CA ALA A 123 10.29 10.74 -8.16
C ALA A 123 9.20 10.30 -9.16
N LEU A 124 8.38 9.29 -8.82
CA LEU A 124 7.31 8.81 -9.69
C LEU A 124 6.21 9.85 -9.87
N CYS A 125 5.84 10.57 -8.81
CA CYS A 125 4.82 11.61 -8.87
C CYS A 125 5.28 12.78 -9.75
N HIS A 126 6.52 13.23 -9.60
CA HIS A 126 7.08 14.30 -10.42
C HIS A 126 7.08 13.92 -11.90
N LYS A 127 7.50 12.70 -12.25
CA LYS A 127 7.56 12.26 -13.65
C LYS A 127 6.20 12.05 -14.30
N ASN A 128 5.23 11.51 -13.56
CA ASN A 128 3.93 11.13 -14.14
C ASN A 128 2.82 12.16 -13.86
N LYS A 129 3.10 13.20 -13.06
CA LYS A 129 2.13 14.22 -12.65
C LYS A 129 0.85 13.62 -12.05
N PHE A 130 1.01 12.58 -11.22
CA PHE A 130 -0.11 11.96 -10.54
C PHE A 130 -0.81 12.97 -9.61
N ALA A 131 -2.14 13.00 -9.68
CA ALA A 131 -2.97 13.77 -8.75
C ALA A 131 -3.55 12.80 -7.72
N CYS A 132 -2.86 12.62 -6.59
CA CYS A 132 -3.28 11.74 -5.49
C CYS A 132 -3.08 12.41 -4.13
N SER A 133 -3.89 12.03 -3.15
CA SER A 133 -3.62 12.33 -1.75
C SER A 133 -2.44 11.49 -1.25
N TYR A 134 -1.63 12.06 -0.37
CA TYR A 134 -0.53 11.33 0.27
C TYR A 134 -0.95 10.89 1.67
N PRO A 135 -0.57 9.67 2.11
CA PRO A 135 -0.55 9.39 3.53
C PRO A 135 0.45 10.32 4.23
N PHE A 136 0.22 10.61 5.50
CA PHE A 136 1.21 11.31 6.33
C PHE A 136 2.40 10.38 6.64
N ALA A 137 3.50 10.92 7.17
CA ALA A 137 4.71 10.14 7.43
C ALA A 137 4.47 9.15 8.59
N PRO A 138 4.87 7.87 8.50
CA PRO A 138 4.83 6.95 9.63
C PRO A 138 5.40 7.54 10.92
N GLN A 139 6.44 8.37 10.84
CA GLN A 139 7.00 9.08 11.99
C GLN A 139 6.00 10.01 12.71
N ASP A 140 4.95 10.52 12.05
CA ASP A 140 3.92 11.34 12.70
C ASP A 140 3.09 10.55 13.75
N TRP A 141 3.22 9.22 13.77
CA TRP A 141 2.76 8.37 14.88
C TRP A 141 3.72 8.38 16.09
N ASN A 142 4.78 9.18 16.08
CA ASN A 142 5.73 9.32 17.18
C ASN A 142 6.30 7.98 17.68
N TYR A 143 6.51 7.00 16.78
CA TYR A 143 7.07 5.69 17.14
C TYR A 143 8.52 5.79 17.63
N ASP A 144 9.20 6.88 17.26
CA ASP A 144 10.57 7.22 17.61
C ASP A 144 10.66 8.16 18.82
N ALA A 145 9.55 8.64 19.37
CA ALA A 145 9.53 9.49 20.55
C ALA A 145 9.67 8.70 21.86
N VAL A 146 10.11 9.37 22.91
CA VAL A 146 10.11 8.83 24.28
C VAL A 146 8.72 9.02 24.89
N HIS A 147 8.14 7.94 25.41
CA HIS A 147 6.81 7.93 26.03
C HIS A 147 6.89 7.63 27.53
N HIS A 148 5.93 8.15 28.30
CA HIS A 148 5.90 7.96 29.75
C HIS A 148 5.48 6.54 30.20
N SER A 149 4.76 5.81 29.35
CA SER A 149 4.27 4.46 29.64
C SER A 149 4.60 3.51 28.50
N GLU A 150 4.90 2.25 28.83
CA GLU A 150 5.16 1.19 27.85
C GLU A 150 3.97 0.97 26.91
N GLU A 151 2.75 0.97 27.45
CA GLU A 151 1.51 0.77 26.67
C GLU A 151 1.36 1.82 25.57
N LYS A 152 1.48 3.11 25.91
CA LYS A 152 1.43 4.19 24.92
C LYS A 152 2.55 4.08 23.89
N ALA A 153 3.77 3.74 24.31
CA ALA A 153 4.88 3.55 23.39
C ALA A 153 4.57 2.43 22.38
N MET A 154 4.08 1.28 22.88
CA MET A 154 3.74 0.13 22.03
C MET A 154 2.59 0.44 21.08
N GLU A 155 1.56 1.17 21.52
CA GLU A 155 0.47 1.64 20.67
C GLU A 155 0.99 2.50 19.51
N GLN A 156 1.79 3.53 19.82
CA GLN A 156 2.37 4.44 18.81
C GLN A 156 3.31 3.69 17.85
N ILE A 157 4.13 2.78 18.35
CA ILE A 157 5.01 1.92 17.54
C ILE A 157 4.20 1.00 16.62
N LYS A 158 3.12 0.39 17.12
CA LYS A 158 2.24 -0.45 16.31
C LYS A 158 1.57 0.36 15.21
N ASN A 159 0.98 1.51 15.56
CA ASN A 159 0.30 2.36 14.58
C ASN A 159 1.27 2.89 13.52
N GLY A 160 2.46 3.34 13.93
CA GLY A 160 3.52 3.75 13.01
C GLY A 160 3.96 2.62 12.07
N ARG A 161 4.20 1.42 12.61
CA ARG A 161 4.54 0.23 11.80
C ARG A 161 3.46 -0.08 10.78
N ASP A 162 2.20 -0.10 11.21
CA ASP A 162 1.08 -0.50 10.35
C ASP A 162 0.83 0.55 9.26
N TRP A 163 1.15 1.82 9.54
CA TRP A 163 1.05 2.93 8.59
C TRP A 163 1.97 2.82 7.37
N PHE A 164 3.09 2.08 7.46
CA PHE A 164 3.94 1.80 6.29
C PHE A 164 3.17 1.11 5.15
N ALA A 165 2.12 0.35 5.47
CA ALA A 165 1.26 -0.28 4.47
C ALA A 165 0.66 0.75 3.50
N MET A 166 0.33 1.95 3.97
CA MET A 166 -0.25 3.02 3.15
C MET A 166 0.74 3.48 2.07
N TRP A 167 1.99 3.74 2.48
CA TRP A 167 3.06 4.15 1.57
C TRP A 167 3.45 3.06 0.57
N ILE A 168 3.55 1.80 1.02
CA ILE A 168 3.83 0.65 0.13
C ILE A 168 2.76 0.55 -0.97
N SER A 169 1.51 0.82 -0.62
CA SER A 169 0.37 0.73 -1.53
C SER A 169 0.35 1.87 -2.53
N LEU A 170 0.69 3.08 -2.07
CA LEU A 170 0.90 4.23 -2.95
C LEU A 170 2.01 3.96 -3.97
N VAL A 171 3.16 3.43 -3.54
CA VAL A 171 4.26 3.06 -4.45
C VAL A 171 3.79 1.98 -5.43
N TYR A 172 3.14 0.91 -4.96
CA TYR A 172 2.63 -0.14 -5.83
C TYR A 172 1.69 0.45 -6.89
N TRP A 173 0.69 1.23 -6.47
CA TRP A 173 -0.23 1.91 -7.38
C TRP A 173 0.50 2.77 -8.41
N MET A 174 1.45 3.62 -8.00
CA MET A 174 2.22 4.46 -8.92
C MET A 174 2.97 3.63 -9.97
N THR A 175 3.59 2.51 -9.57
CA THR A 175 4.28 1.63 -10.54
C THR A 175 3.32 1.00 -11.55
N ARG A 176 2.06 0.75 -11.18
CA ARG A 176 1.03 0.18 -12.07
C ARG A 176 0.31 1.22 -12.91
N LYS A 177 0.13 2.43 -12.37
CA LYS A 177 -0.50 3.56 -13.06
C LYS A 177 0.43 4.20 -14.07
N THR A 178 1.75 4.03 -13.91
CA THR A 178 2.75 4.51 -14.87
C THR A 178 2.52 3.86 -16.25
N PRO A 179 2.23 4.64 -17.30
CA PRO A 179 2.01 4.10 -18.64
C PRO A 179 3.25 3.37 -19.15
N GLN A 180 3.05 2.23 -19.79
CA GLN A 180 4.14 1.50 -20.45
C GLN A 180 4.34 2.00 -21.88
N ALA A 181 5.60 2.04 -22.32
CA ALA A 181 5.91 2.26 -23.73
C ALA A 181 5.31 1.15 -24.60
N ALA A 182 4.95 1.47 -25.85
CA ALA A 182 4.39 0.48 -26.79
C ALA A 182 5.35 -0.71 -27.07
N SER A 183 6.66 -0.50 -26.89
CA SER A 183 7.69 -1.53 -27.03
C SER A 183 7.90 -2.38 -25.77
N PHE A 184 7.15 -2.12 -24.69
CA PHE A 184 7.32 -2.85 -23.44
C PHE A 184 6.90 -4.31 -23.60
N VAL A 185 7.81 -5.21 -23.24
CA VAL A 185 7.55 -6.65 -23.13
C VAL A 185 7.97 -7.09 -21.73
N GLU A 186 6.99 -7.59 -20.97
CA GLU A 186 7.20 -8.05 -19.59
C GLU A 186 8.30 -9.13 -19.54
N GLY A 187 9.26 -8.96 -18.62
CA GLY A 187 10.41 -9.85 -18.47
C GLY A 187 11.56 -9.66 -19.47
N LEU A 188 11.39 -8.87 -20.53
CA LEU A 188 12.46 -8.58 -21.50
C LEU A 188 12.94 -7.14 -21.43
N THR A 189 12.01 -6.18 -21.36
CA THR A 189 12.35 -4.75 -21.28
C THR A 189 12.06 -4.22 -19.87
N PRO A 190 12.92 -3.35 -19.32
CA PRO A 190 12.63 -2.69 -18.05
C PRO A 190 11.33 -1.88 -18.14
N PRO A 191 10.47 -1.93 -17.10
CA PRO A 191 9.24 -1.15 -17.09
C PRO A 191 9.53 0.35 -17.01
N THR A 192 8.60 1.14 -17.53
CA THR A 192 8.76 2.60 -17.65
C THR A 192 8.95 3.28 -16.30
N TRP A 193 8.24 2.85 -15.25
CA TRP A 193 8.42 3.36 -13.89
C TRP A 193 9.85 3.18 -13.37
N PHE A 194 10.50 2.07 -13.74
CA PHE A 194 11.86 1.79 -13.31
C PHE A 194 12.86 2.72 -14.00
N ILE A 195 12.71 2.88 -15.32
CA ILE A 195 13.52 3.82 -16.10
C ILE A 195 13.37 5.25 -15.53
N GLN A 196 12.15 5.66 -15.21
CA GLN A 196 11.89 6.96 -14.58
C GLN A 196 12.59 7.11 -13.23
N LEU A 197 12.56 6.08 -12.36
CA LEU A 197 13.27 6.12 -11.08
C LEU A 197 14.79 6.23 -11.27
N VAL A 198 15.38 5.45 -12.17
CA VAL A 198 16.81 5.50 -12.46
C VAL A 198 17.24 6.89 -12.95
N LEU A 199 16.41 7.54 -13.79
CA LEU A 199 16.70 8.88 -14.32
C LEU A 199 16.51 9.98 -13.27
N GLU A 200 15.51 9.88 -12.40
CA GLU A 200 15.29 10.86 -11.33
C GLU A 200 16.27 10.70 -10.16
N LEU A 201 16.74 9.47 -9.92
CA LEU A 201 17.55 9.12 -8.76
C LEU A 201 18.84 8.40 -9.19
N PRO A 202 19.69 9.03 -10.04
CA PRO A 202 20.84 8.36 -10.65
C PRO A 202 21.90 7.89 -9.65
N THR A 203 21.96 8.50 -8.47
CA THR A 203 22.91 8.16 -7.40
C THR A 203 22.33 7.22 -6.34
N GLN A 204 21.06 6.82 -6.46
CA GLN A 204 20.34 6.05 -5.45
C GLN A 204 20.09 4.60 -5.91
N GLN A 205 21.13 3.94 -6.39
CA GLN A 205 21.03 2.57 -6.91
C GLN A 205 20.37 1.60 -5.95
N ALA A 206 20.79 1.62 -4.69
CA ALA A 206 20.21 0.78 -3.65
C ALA A 206 18.68 0.97 -3.55
N THR A 207 18.18 2.20 -3.66
CA THR A 207 16.76 2.49 -3.53
C THR A 207 15.95 1.89 -4.68
N TRP A 208 16.37 2.06 -5.94
CA TRP A 208 15.61 1.47 -7.04
C TRP A 208 15.75 -0.05 -7.15
N ASP A 209 16.88 -0.63 -6.70
CA ASP A 209 17.04 -2.09 -6.55
C ASP A 209 16.05 -2.65 -5.51
N LEU A 210 15.85 -1.96 -4.39
CA LEU A 210 14.87 -2.35 -3.37
C LEU A 210 13.44 -2.34 -3.91
N VAL A 211 13.05 -1.33 -4.72
CA VAL A 211 11.73 -1.29 -5.36
C VAL A 211 11.51 -2.50 -6.29
N CYS A 212 12.52 -2.85 -7.09
CA CYS A 212 12.46 -3.99 -8.01
C CYS A 212 12.37 -5.35 -7.31
N THR A 213 12.95 -5.47 -6.11
CA THR A 213 13.08 -6.77 -5.43
C THR A 213 12.07 -6.98 -4.31
N ALA A 214 11.41 -5.92 -3.84
CA ALA A 214 10.45 -6.02 -2.74
C ALA A 214 9.18 -6.80 -3.12
N PRO A 215 8.87 -7.94 -2.45
CA PRO A 215 7.72 -8.79 -2.76
C PRO A 215 6.36 -8.06 -2.72
N LEU A 216 6.17 -7.12 -1.79
CA LEU A 216 4.95 -6.32 -1.67
C LEU A 216 4.71 -5.41 -2.88
N LEU A 217 5.77 -5.13 -3.66
CA LEU A 217 5.73 -4.29 -4.86
C LEU A 217 5.60 -5.11 -6.16
N GLN A 218 5.65 -6.44 -6.08
CA GLN A 218 5.61 -7.33 -7.24
C GLN A 218 4.20 -7.80 -7.57
N ARG A 219 3.89 -7.92 -8.86
CA ARG A 219 2.58 -8.39 -9.36
C ARG A 219 2.39 -9.88 -9.15
N THR A 220 3.48 -10.64 -9.23
CA THR A 220 3.49 -12.11 -9.10
C THR A 220 3.11 -12.56 -7.69
N TRP A 221 3.30 -11.70 -6.69
CA TRP A 221 2.93 -11.97 -5.32
C TRP A 221 1.46 -11.57 -5.09
N LYS A 222 0.60 -12.58 -5.00
CA LYS A 222 -0.83 -12.40 -4.73
C LYS A 222 -1.03 -12.11 -3.24
N TRP A 223 -1.20 -10.84 -2.92
CA TRP A 223 -1.57 -10.36 -1.58
C TRP A 223 -3.06 -10.04 -1.53
N ASN A 224 -3.69 -10.26 -0.37
CA ASN A 224 -5.06 -9.81 -0.15
C ASN A 224 -5.05 -8.29 -0.01
N ARG A 225 -5.49 -7.60 -1.06
CA ARG A 225 -5.67 -6.15 -1.05
C ARG A 225 -7.08 -5.78 -0.60
N VAL A 226 -7.24 -4.55 -0.16
CA VAL A 226 -8.50 -4.02 0.37
C VAL A 226 -9.61 -4.11 -0.66
N GLY A 227 -9.35 -3.66 -1.88
CA GLY A 227 -10.34 -3.61 -2.95
C GLY A 227 -11.00 -2.24 -3.08
N VAL A 228 -11.88 -2.09 -4.06
CA VAL A 228 -12.54 -0.82 -4.39
C VAL A 228 -13.94 -1.04 -4.92
N TRP A 229 -14.89 -0.20 -4.50
CA TRP A 229 -16.22 -0.12 -5.11
C TRP A 229 -16.20 0.82 -6.29
N LEU A 230 -16.64 0.34 -7.45
CA LEU A 230 -16.69 1.15 -8.66
C LEU A 230 -18.07 1.77 -8.84
N HIS A 231 -18.10 3.04 -9.21
CA HIS A 231 -19.32 3.70 -9.66
C HIS A 231 -19.79 3.10 -10.98
N HIS A 232 -21.07 3.29 -11.30
CA HIS A 232 -21.57 2.90 -12.60
C HIS A 232 -20.80 3.67 -13.69
N PRO A 233 -20.37 3.03 -14.80
CA PRO A 233 -19.53 3.67 -15.82
C PRO A 233 -20.13 4.92 -16.48
N ALA A 234 -21.45 5.11 -16.38
CA ALA A 234 -22.14 6.30 -16.90
C ALA A 234 -22.05 7.52 -15.95
N ASP A 235 -21.65 7.32 -14.70
CA ASP A 235 -21.64 8.36 -13.67
C ASP A 235 -20.25 9.02 -13.54
N VAL A 236 -19.19 8.35 -14.03
CA VAL A 236 -17.79 8.74 -13.81
C VAL A 236 -16.92 8.40 -15.02
N ASP A 237 -16.47 9.43 -15.74
CA ASP A 237 -15.74 9.28 -17.01
C ASP A 237 -14.28 8.78 -16.86
N ASP A 238 -13.60 9.16 -15.78
CA ASP A 238 -12.15 8.89 -15.59
C ASP A 238 -11.84 7.62 -14.76
N GLN A 239 -12.88 6.89 -14.35
CA GLN A 239 -12.72 5.67 -13.56
C GLN A 239 -12.16 4.53 -14.43
N PRO A 240 -11.04 3.88 -14.05
CA PRO A 240 -10.57 2.72 -14.78
C PRO A 240 -11.60 1.59 -14.75
N PRO A 241 -11.70 0.79 -15.84
CA PRO A 241 -12.63 -0.32 -15.88
C PRO A 241 -12.23 -1.39 -14.86
N ALA A 242 -13.20 -2.15 -14.32
CA ALA A 242 -12.98 -3.21 -13.35
C ALA A 242 -11.82 -4.16 -13.70
N ARG A 243 -11.69 -4.52 -14.99
CA ARG A 243 -10.60 -5.36 -15.51
C ARG A 243 -9.20 -4.85 -15.12
N TRP A 244 -9.00 -3.54 -15.08
CA TRP A 244 -7.70 -2.94 -14.75
C TRP A 244 -7.30 -3.27 -13.32
N PHE A 245 -8.21 -3.11 -12.36
CA PHE A 245 -8.00 -3.46 -10.95
C PHE A 245 -7.78 -4.97 -10.77
N VAL A 246 -8.59 -5.79 -11.44
CA VAL A 246 -8.44 -7.26 -11.41
C VAL A 246 -7.04 -7.68 -11.86
N GLU A 247 -6.54 -7.10 -12.96
CA GLU A 247 -5.20 -7.36 -13.49
C GLU A 247 -4.09 -6.97 -12.51
N GLN A 248 -4.34 -5.99 -11.62
CA GLN A 248 -3.39 -5.58 -10.57
C GLN A 248 -3.54 -6.38 -9.26
N GLY A 249 -4.47 -7.32 -9.19
CA GLY A 249 -4.76 -8.11 -7.99
C GLY A 249 -5.54 -7.34 -6.92
N VAL A 250 -6.33 -6.34 -7.33
CA VAL A 250 -7.22 -5.56 -6.45
C VAL A 250 -8.64 -6.11 -6.58
N PRO A 251 -9.30 -6.53 -5.47
CA PRO A 251 -10.71 -6.90 -5.48
C PRO A 251 -11.60 -5.72 -5.93
N VAL A 252 -12.62 -6.00 -6.75
CA VAL A 252 -13.61 -5.02 -7.20
C VAL A 252 -14.99 -5.46 -6.79
#